data_AF-A0A433RW13-F1
#
_entry.id   AF-A0A433RW13-F1
#
_cell.length_a   1.000
_cell.length_b   1.000
_cell.length_c   1.000
_cell.angle_alpha   90.00
_cell.angle_beta   90.00
_cell.angle_gamma   90.00
#
_symmetry.space_group_name_H-M   'P 1'
#
loop_
_entity.id
_entity.type
_entity.pdbx_description
1 polymer ?
#
loop_
_entity_poly.entity_id
_entity_poly.type
_entity_poly.pdbx_seq_one_letter_code
_entity_poly.pdbx_strand_id
1 'polypeptide(L)'
;MSKLAWYISLAISLFGVFVVRYYFTLAPDESLKNINPAFIPLVFVIPFLLISLFISFVIGARYFVQAKGQQIVSYIVVLCVILALSTYLEYTQVQADLTAFGGGIADKGSLIFNFPIWNSYTNGWFVNEMIFFSLQAIAFGIGFFKRHTIELAQQEGGE
;
A
#
# COMPACT_ATOMS: atom_id res chain seq x y z
N MET A 1 11.86 11.56 15.89
CA MET A 1 11.35 10.17 15.78
C MET A 1 12.51 9.26 15.46
N SER A 2 12.69 8.17 16.20
CA SER A 2 13.72 7.18 15.90
C SER A 2 13.34 6.43 14.62
N LYS A 3 14.33 6.12 13.76
CA LYS A 3 14.13 5.29 12.55
C LYS A 3 13.46 3.94 12.89
N LEU A 4 13.71 3.45 14.11
CA LEU A 4 13.09 2.25 14.67
C LEU A 4 11.55 2.32 14.71
N ALA A 5 10.97 3.45 15.15
CA ALA A 5 9.52 3.58 15.23
C ALA A 5 8.84 3.47 13.85
N TRP A 6 9.51 3.93 12.81
CA TRP A 6 9.06 3.79 11.42
C TRP A 6 9.14 2.35 10.91
N TYR A 7 10.25 1.65 11.17
CA TYR A 7 10.35 0.24 10.80
C TYR A 7 9.32 -0.62 11.54
N ILE A 8 9.05 -0.32 12.81
CA ILE A 8 7.99 -0.99 13.58
C ILE A 8 6.61 -0.71 12.96
N SER A 9 6.31 0.55 12.62
CA SER A 9 5.02 0.87 11.99
C SER A 9 4.85 0.22 10.62
N LEU A 10 5.93 0.13 9.82
CA LEU A 10 5.91 -0.58 8.55
C LEU A 10 5.64 -2.07 8.76
N ALA A 11 6.34 -2.70 9.70
CA ALA A 11 6.20 -4.12 9.99
C ALA A 11 4.79 -4.49 10.48
N ILE A 12 4.23 -3.72 11.43
CA ILE A 12 2.89 -3.96 11.96
C ILE A 12 1.83 -3.80 10.86
N SER A 13 1.91 -2.74 10.06
CA SER A 13 0.94 -2.52 8.98
C SER A 13 1.06 -3.57 7.88
N LEU A 14 2.28 -3.96 7.49
CA LEU A 14 2.49 -5.04 6.52
C LEU A 14 1.95 -6.37 7.03
N PHE A 15 2.20 -6.69 8.30
CA PHE A 15 1.65 -7.89 8.93
C PHE A 15 0.11 -7.87 8.93
N GLY A 16 -0.50 -6.72 9.23
CA GLY A 16 -1.94 -6.55 9.13
C GLY A 16 -2.49 -6.82 7.72
N VAL A 17 -1.80 -6.31 6.68
CA VAL A 17 -2.13 -6.58 5.28
C VAL A 17 -2.03 -8.08 4.95
N PHE A 18 -0.97 -8.76 5.41
CA PHE A 18 -0.84 -10.21 5.24
C PHE A 18 -1.94 -11.00 5.92
N VAL A 19 -2.33 -10.60 7.13
CA VAL A 19 -3.44 -11.25 7.84
C VAL A 19 -4.71 -11.16 6.99
N VAL A 20 -5.07 -9.97 6.51
CA VAL A 20 -6.27 -9.77 5.67
C VAL A 20 -6.16 -10.57 4.36
N ARG A 21 -5.02 -10.51 3.67
CA ARG A 21 -4.82 -11.20 2.40
C ARG A 21 -4.93 -12.71 2.55
N TYR A 22 -4.18 -13.31 3.47
CA TYR A 22 -4.02 -14.77 3.50
C TYR A 22 -5.07 -15.50 4.34
N TYR A 23 -5.74 -14.82 5.29
CA TYR A 23 -6.74 -15.47 6.15
C TYR A 23 -8.18 -15.03 5.87
N PHE A 24 -8.37 -13.94 5.13
CA PHE A 24 -9.69 -13.35 4.94
C PHE A 24 -10.05 -13.04 3.47
N THR A 25 -9.13 -13.31 2.53
CA THR A 25 -9.41 -13.29 1.09
C THR A 25 -9.53 -14.73 0.60
N LEU A 26 -10.49 -15.00 -0.28
CA LEU A 26 -10.75 -16.32 -0.84
C LEU A 26 -10.12 -16.47 -2.22
N ALA A 27 -9.59 -17.65 -2.51
CA ALA A 27 -9.16 -18.04 -3.85
C ALA A 27 -10.38 -18.38 -4.75
N PRO A 28 -10.25 -18.34 -6.09
CA PRO A 28 -11.35 -18.58 -7.01
C PRO A 28 -12.07 -19.93 -6.90
N ASP A 29 -11.39 -20.94 -6.38
CA ASP A 29 -11.88 -22.30 -6.18
C ASP A 29 -12.58 -22.52 -4.82
N GLU A 30 -12.51 -21.54 -3.91
CA GLU A 30 -13.14 -21.60 -2.60
C GLU A 30 -14.61 -21.14 -2.65
N SER A 31 -15.49 -21.75 -1.85
CA SER A 31 -16.91 -21.38 -1.79
C SER A 31 -17.16 -20.12 -0.94
N LEU A 32 -18.02 -19.21 -1.40
CA LEU A 32 -18.41 -18.02 -0.64
C LEU A 32 -19.22 -18.40 0.61
N LYS A 33 -18.77 -17.95 1.78
CA LYS A 33 -19.59 -17.94 3.01
C LYS A 33 -20.33 -16.60 3.11
N ASN A 34 -21.55 -16.59 3.67
CA ASN A 34 -22.49 -15.45 3.68
C ASN A 34 -21.99 -14.11 4.28
N ILE A 35 -20.76 -14.02 4.80
CA ILE A 35 -20.17 -12.80 5.37
C ILE A 35 -18.82 -12.58 4.72
N ASN A 36 -18.51 -11.35 4.28
CA ASN A 36 -17.16 -10.96 3.88
C ASN A 36 -16.27 -10.94 5.14
N PRO A 37 -15.44 -11.97 5.38
CA PRO A 37 -14.77 -12.12 6.64
C PRO A 37 -13.64 -11.08 6.78
N ALA A 38 -13.19 -10.47 5.68
CA ALA A 38 -12.13 -9.48 5.66
C ALA A 38 -12.56 -8.10 6.17
N PHE A 39 -13.86 -7.80 6.23
CA PHE A 39 -14.33 -6.50 6.69
C PHE A 39 -13.88 -6.18 8.12
N ILE A 40 -14.03 -7.14 9.04
CA ILE A 40 -13.68 -6.98 10.46
C ILE A 40 -12.18 -6.66 10.66
N PRO A 41 -11.23 -7.48 10.19
CA PRO A 41 -9.80 -7.17 10.37
C PRO A 41 -9.38 -5.89 9.65
N LEU A 42 -10.01 -5.55 8.53
CA LEU A 42 -9.70 -4.35 7.75
C LEU A 42 -10.03 -3.06 8.54
N VAL A 43 -11.11 -3.04 9.33
CA VAL A 43 -11.43 -1.93 10.26
C VAL A 43 -10.29 -1.71 11.27
N PHE A 44 -9.61 -2.76 11.72
CA PHE A 44 -8.48 -2.64 12.64
C PHE A 44 -7.18 -2.27 11.91
N VAL A 45 -6.95 -2.77 10.69
CA VAL A 45 -5.71 -2.54 9.94
C VAL A 45 -5.63 -1.13 9.36
N ILE A 46 -6.74 -0.55 8.91
CA ILE A 46 -6.78 0.78 8.28
C ILE A 46 -6.12 1.86 9.16
N PRO A 47 -6.48 2.04 10.45
CA PRO A 47 -5.86 3.07 11.29
C PRO A 47 -4.34 2.94 11.39
N PHE A 48 -3.82 1.71 11.53
CA PHE A 48 -2.37 1.47 11.55
C PHE A 48 -1.73 1.76 10.20
N LEU A 49 -2.38 1.39 9.09
CA LEU A 49 -1.91 1.72 7.75
C LEU A 49 -1.82 3.23 7.55
N LEU A 50 -2.86 3.99 7.92
CA LEU A 50 -2.89 5.46 7.80
C LEU A 50 -1.78 6.12 8.64
N ILE A 51 -1.58 5.67 9.87
CA ILE A 51 -0.49 6.16 10.73
C ILE A 51 0.87 5.83 10.09
N SER A 52 1.04 4.62 9.57
CA SER A 52 2.28 4.19 8.90
C SER A 52 2.58 5.02 7.65
N LEU A 53 1.57 5.30 6.81
CA LEU A 53 1.71 6.19 5.66
C LEU A 53 2.09 7.61 6.07
N PHE A 54 1.46 8.14 7.12
CA PHE A 54 1.80 9.46 7.65
C PHE A 54 3.25 9.53 8.15
N ILE A 55 3.72 8.50 8.86
CA ILE A 55 5.12 8.43 9.34
C ILE A 55 6.08 8.34 8.14
N SER A 56 5.78 7.51 7.13
CA SER A 56 6.57 7.40 5.90
C SER A 56 6.68 8.73 5.16
N PHE A 57 5.59 9.49 5.07
CA PHE A 57 5.60 10.84 4.53
C PHE A 57 6.51 11.80 5.31
N VAL A 58 6.38 11.84 6.63
CA VAL A 58 7.22 12.70 7.49
C VAL A 58 8.70 12.33 7.36
N ILE A 59 9.01 11.03 7.25
CA ILE A 59 10.37 10.57 7.09
C ILE A 59 10.91 10.85 5.69
N GLY A 60 10.11 10.64 4.64
CA GLY A 60 10.47 11.02 3.28
C GLY A 60 10.88 12.49 3.22
N ALA A 61 10.07 13.38 3.80
CA ALA A 61 10.38 14.81 3.85
C ALA A 61 11.74 15.10 4.51
N ARG A 62 12.05 14.44 5.64
CA ARG A 62 13.36 14.59 6.31
C ARG A 62 14.53 14.06 5.48
N TYR A 63 14.34 12.91 4.81
CA TYR A 63 15.36 12.33 3.95
C TYR A 63 15.67 13.24 2.76
N PHE A 64 14.64 13.84 2.14
CA PHE A 64 14.83 14.73 1.00
C PHE A 64 15.43 16.08 1.36
N VAL A 65 15.19 16.61 2.56
CA VAL A 65 15.86 17.83 3.06
C VAL A 65 17.35 17.59 3.27
N GLN A 66 17.74 16.42 3.78
CA GLN A 66 19.15 16.11 4.08
C GLN A 66 19.94 15.60 2.87
N ALA A 67 19.25 15.25 1.79
CA ALA A 67 19.85 14.62 0.62
C ALA A 67 20.52 15.64 -0.30
N LYS A 68 21.71 15.29 -0.78
CA LYS A 68 22.43 16.04 -1.83
C LYS A 68 22.09 15.46 -3.21
N GLY A 69 22.28 16.25 -4.27
CA GLY A 69 21.82 15.95 -5.65
C GLY A 69 21.82 14.46 -6.05
N GLN A 70 22.97 13.77 -5.99
CA GLN A 70 23.06 12.35 -6.37
C GLN A 70 22.19 11.42 -5.48
N GLN A 71 22.08 11.71 -4.18
CA GLN A 71 21.24 10.94 -3.26
C GLN A 71 19.75 11.10 -3.57
N ILE A 72 19.33 12.31 -3.98
CA ILE A 72 17.95 12.56 -4.42
C ILE A 72 17.64 11.70 -5.64
N VAL A 73 18.54 11.67 -6.62
CA VAL A 73 18.38 10.81 -7.81
C VAL A 73 18.28 9.34 -7.41
N SER A 74 19.16 8.86 -6.52
CA SER A 74 19.09 7.48 -6.03
C SER A 74 17.75 7.17 -5.35
N TYR A 75 17.21 8.06 -4.52
CA TYR A 75 15.90 7.87 -3.89
C TYR A 75 14.78 7.80 -4.93
N ILE A 76 14.78 8.70 -5.91
CA ILE A 76 13.78 8.70 -6.99
C ILE A 76 13.85 7.40 -7.78
N VAL A 77 15.05 6.95 -8.16
CA VAL A 77 15.23 5.68 -8.89
C VAL A 77 14.69 4.50 -8.07
N VAL A 78 15.01 4.42 -6.78
CA VAL A 78 14.50 3.35 -5.91
C VAL A 78 12.97 3.39 -5.82
N LEU A 79 12.38 4.58 -5.66
CA LEU A 79 10.92 4.74 -5.63
C LEU A 79 10.28 4.30 -6.96
N CYS A 80 10.84 4.69 -8.09
CA CYS A 80 10.37 4.27 -9.41
C CYS A 80 10.46 2.75 -9.59
N VAL A 81 11.55 2.12 -9.15
CA VAL A 81 11.71 0.66 -9.20
C VAL A 81 10.65 -0.03 -8.34
N ILE A 82 10.43 0.44 -7.10
CA ILE A 82 9.40 -0.12 -6.22
C ILE A 82 8.03 -0.02 -6.88
N LEU A 83 7.66 1.16 -7.39
CA LEU A 83 6.37 1.41 -8.02
C LEU A 83 6.17 0.61 -9.31
N ALA A 84 7.21 0.49 -10.14
CA ALA A 84 7.13 -0.28 -11.37
C ALA A 84 6.93 -1.77 -11.07
N LEU A 85 7.73 -2.33 -10.15
CA LEU A 85 7.64 -3.74 -9.77
C LEU A 85 6.31 -4.05 -9.08
N SER A 86 5.90 -3.25 -8.09
CA SER A 86 4.65 -3.49 -7.37
C SER A 86 3.43 -3.37 -8.29
N THR A 87 3.39 -2.35 -9.15
CA THR A 87 2.28 -2.18 -10.10
C THR A 87 2.23 -3.32 -11.12
N TYR A 88 3.38 -3.74 -11.64
CA TYR A 88 3.45 -4.85 -12.58
C TYR A 88 2.98 -6.16 -11.94
N LEU A 89 3.48 -6.49 -10.74
CA LEU A 89 3.09 -7.70 -10.02
C LEU A 89 1.60 -7.70 -9.69
N GLU A 90 1.07 -6.56 -9.22
CA GLU A 90 -0.36 -6.41 -8.96
C GLU A 90 -1.19 -6.63 -10.23
N TYR A 91 -0.80 -6.00 -11.34
CA TYR A 91 -1.48 -6.18 -12.62
C TYR A 91 -1.48 -7.65 -13.05
N THR A 92 -0.34 -8.34 -12.94
CA THR A 92 -0.25 -9.76 -13.30
C THR A 92 -1.14 -10.64 -12.43
N GLN A 93 -1.22 -10.35 -11.13
CA GLN A 93 -2.07 -11.09 -10.21
C GLN A 93 -3.56 -10.87 -10.53
N VAL A 94 -3.98 -9.61 -10.67
CA VAL A 94 -5.38 -9.29 -10.98
C VAL A 94 -5.79 -9.91 -12.32
N GLN A 95 -4.91 -9.93 -13.32
CA GLN A 95 -5.20 -10.59 -14.59
C GLN A 95 -5.32 -12.12 -14.47
N ALA A 96 -4.46 -12.74 -13.66
CA ALA A 96 -4.56 -14.18 -13.38
C ALA A 96 -5.89 -14.50 -12.68
N ASP A 97 -6.28 -13.69 -11.70
CA ASP A 97 -7.55 -13.83 -10.99
C ASP A 97 -8.74 -13.64 -11.94
N LEU A 98 -8.76 -12.59 -12.76
CA LEU A 98 -9.82 -12.35 -13.75
C LEU A 98 -9.93 -13.51 -14.75
N THR A 99 -8.81 -14.08 -15.15
CA THR A 99 -8.78 -15.27 -16.02
C THR A 99 -9.37 -16.49 -15.31
N ALA A 100 -9.00 -16.71 -14.04
CA ALA A 100 -9.52 -17.81 -13.23
C ALA A 100 -11.03 -17.66 -12.95
N PHE A 101 -11.50 -16.43 -12.76
CA PHE A 101 -12.92 -16.13 -12.56
C PHE A 101 -13.75 -16.16 -13.85
N GLY A 102 -13.12 -16.24 -15.03
CA GLY A 102 -13.83 -16.17 -16.31
C GLY A 102 -14.35 -14.77 -16.67
N GLY A 103 -13.77 -13.71 -16.07
CA GLY A 103 -14.16 -12.32 -16.25
C GLY A 103 -14.30 -11.56 -14.92
N GLY A 104 -14.61 -10.27 -15.00
CA GLY A 104 -14.85 -9.41 -13.85
C GLY A 104 -16.30 -9.40 -13.37
N ILE A 105 -16.58 -8.54 -12.39
CA ILE A 105 -17.91 -8.42 -11.75
C ILE A 105 -19.05 -8.01 -12.71
N ALA A 106 -18.72 -7.48 -13.89
CA ALA A 106 -19.67 -7.05 -14.91
C ALA A 106 -19.93 -8.10 -16.00
N ASP A 107 -19.15 -9.19 -16.04
CA ASP A 107 -19.23 -10.20 -17.09
C ASP A 107 -20.22 -11.30 -16.69
N LYS A 108 -21.30 -11.46 -17.46
CA LYS A 108 -22.40 -12.40 -17.15
C LYS A 108 -21.99 -13.88 -17.03
N GLY A 109 -20.78 -14.23 -17.47
CA GLY A 109 -20.20 -15.58 -17.36
C GLY A 109 -19.16 -15.73 -16.25
N SER A 110 -18.86 -14.67 -15.51
CA SER A 110 -17.85 -14.70 -14.44
C SER A 110 -18.40 -15.32 -13.16
N LEU A 111 -17.54 -16.04 -12.43
CA LEU A 111 -17.82 -16.56 -11.09
C LEU A 111 -18.16 -15.47 -10.07
N ILE A 112 -17.65 -14.25 -10.27
CA ILE A 112 -17.89 -13.10 -9.39
C ILE A 112 -18.90 -12.10 -9.97
N PHE A 113 -19.70 -12.53 -10.96
CA PHE A 113 -20.71 -11.68 -11.58
C PHE A 113 -21.70 -11.13 -10.54
N ASN A 114 -21.97 -9.82 -10.59
CA ASN A 114 -22.80 -9.07 -9.63
C ASN A 114 -22.31 -9.07 -8.17
N PHE A 115 -21.13 -9.59 -7.87
CA PHE A 115 -20.59 -9.44 -6.53
C PHE A 115 -20.05 -8.02 -6.31
N PRO A 116 -20.17 -7.46 -5.09
CA PRO A 116 -19.56 -6.17 -4.78
C PRO A 116 -18.05 -6.21 -5.04
N ILE A 117 -17.46 -5.13 -5.56
CA ILE A 117 -16.01 -5.07 -5.84
C ILE A 117 -15.13 -5.21 -4.59
N TRP A 118 -15.70 -5.04 -3.39
CA TRP A 118 -15.04 -5.26 -2.10
C TRP A 118 -15.57 -6.52 -1.41
N ASN A 119 -15.70 -7.62 -2.14
CA ASN A 119 -16.09 -8.91 -1.57
C ASN A 119 -14.85 -9.76 -1.24
N SER A 120 -15.05 -10.90 -0.58
CA SER A 120 -13.97 -11.79 -0.12
C SER A 120 -12.99 -12.23 -1.20
N TYR A 121 -13.41 -12.36 -2.46
CA TYR A 121 -12.55 -12.75 -3.59
C TYR A 121 -11.69 -11.59 -4.09
N THR A 122 -12.26 -10.38 -4.10
CA THR A 122 -11.64 -9.20 -4.71
C THR A 122 -10.89 -8.33 -3.70
N ASN A 123 -11.06 -8.56 -2.39
CA ASN A 123 -10.30 -7.86 -1.35
C ASN A 123 -8.78 -7.96 -1.57
N GLY A 124 -8.29 -9.10 -2.07
CA GLY A 124 -6.88 -9.33 -2.38
C GLY A 124 -6.33 -8.44 -3.48
N TRP A 125 -7.18 -7.81 -4.30
CA TRP A 125 -6.78 -6.82 -5.32
C TRP A 125 -6.50 -5.43 -4.73
N PHE A 126 -6.95 -5.18 -3.50
CA PHE A 126 -6.83 -3.87 -2.84
C PHE A 126 -6.03 -3.94 -1.55
N VAL A 127 -6.05 -5.09 -0.86
CA VAL A 127 -5.34 -5.32 0.39
C VAL A 127 -4.32 -6.43 0.18
N ASN A 128 -3.18 -6.03 -0.36
CA ASN A 128 -2.03 -6.90 -0.54
C ASN A 128 -0.70 -6.14 -0.39
N GLU A 129 0.39 -6.90 -0.36
CA GLU A 129 1.73 -6.36 -0.18
C GLU A 129 2.20 -5.45 -1.30
N MET A 130 1.78 -5.67 -2.56
CA MET A 130 2.17 -4.83 -3.69
C MET A 130 1.52 -3.45 -3.57
N ILE A 131 0.22 -3.40 -3.25
CA ILE A 131 -0.48 -2.16 -2.93
C ILE A 131 0.14 -1.49 -1.70
N PHE A 132 0.48 -2.25 -0.65
CA PHE A 132 1.17 -1.72 0.53
C PHE A 132 2.49 -1.04 0.17
N PHE A 133 3.38 -1.71 -0.57
CA PHE A 133 4.67 -1.12 -0.98
C PHE A 133 4.47 0.10 -1.87
N SER A 134 3.50 0.06 -2.79
CA SER A 134 3.16 1.20 -3.64
C SER A 134 2.73 2.41 -2.82
N LEU A 135 1.80 2.23 -1.88
CA LEU A 135 1.30 3.32 -1.03
C LEU A 135 2.41 3.89 -0.15
N GLN A 136 3.27 3.04 0.43
CA GLN A 136 4.39 3.50 1.26
C GLN A 136 5.44 4.25 0.43
N ALA A 137 5.74 3.78 -0.78
CA ALA A 137 6.64 4.47 -1.71
C ALA A 137 6.06 5.83 -2.14
N ILE A 138 4.77 5.89 -2.46
CA ILE A 138 4.08 7.15 -2.78
C ILE A 138 4.11 8.09 -1.58
N ALA A 139 3.74 7.63 -0.39
CA ALA A 139 3.74 8.45 0.82
C ALA A 139 5.13 9.03 1.11
N PHE A 140 6.17 8.19 1.06
CA PHE A 140 7.56 8.63 1.20
C PHE A 140 7.94 9.65 0.11
N GLY A 141 7.61 9.36 -1.15
CA GLY A 141 7.90 10.20 -2.30
C GLY A 141 7.23 11.58 -2.23
N ILE A 142 5.97 11.66 -1.78
CA ILE A 142 5.24 12.92 -1.57
C ILE A 142 5.97 13.81 -0.55
N GLY A 143 6.73 13.21 0.38
CA GLY A 143 7.61 13.94 1.31
C GLY A 143 8.57 14.91 0.61
N PHE A 144 8.96 14.61 -0.64
CA PHE A 144 9.79 15.49 -1.47
C PHE A 144 9.21 16.90 -1.60
N PHE A 145 7.89 17.03 -1.82
CA PHE A 145 7.24 18.33 -2.01
C PHE A 145 7.21 19.18 -0.74
N LYS A 146 7.32 18.54 0.44
CA LYS A 146 7.34 19.24 1.73
C LYS A 146 8.74 19.68 2.16
N ARG A 147 9.79 19.35 1.40
CA ARG A 147 11.19 19.66 1.77
C ARG A 147 11.42 21.17 1.99
N HIS A 148 10.88 22.02 1.11
CA HIS A 148 11.12 23.47 1.14
C HIS A 148 10.45 24.15 2.34
N THR A 149 9.27 23.69 2.75
CA THR A 149 8.59 24.22 3.95
C THR A 149 9.36 23.88 5.23
N ILE A 150 10.05 22.73 5.28
CA ILE A 150 10.85 22.33 6.44
C ILE A 150 12.18 23.09 6.47
N GLU A 151 12.83 23.29 5.32
CA GLU A 151 14.04 24.12 5.21
C GLU A 151 13.81 25.54 5.72
N LEU A 152 12.70 26.18 5.32
CA LEU A 152 12.34 27.53 5.76
C LEU A 152 12.07 27.60 7.27
N ALA A 153 11.30 26.65 7.82
CA ALA A 153 11.02 26.61 9.26
C ALA A 153 12.26 26.36 10.13
N GLN A 154 13.26 25.65 9.61
CA GLN A 154 14.56 25.46 10.30
C GLN A 154 15.44 26.71 10.25
N GLN A 155 15.26 27.59 9.25
CA GLN A 155 15.95 28.87 9.17
C GLN A 155 15.28 29.94 10.05
N GLU A 156 13.96 29.93 10.18
CA GLU A 156 13.20 30.90 11.00
C GLU A 156 13.22 30.57 12.51
N GLY A 157 13.37 29.31 12.89
CA GLY A 157 13.47 28.87 14.30
C GLY A 157 14.90 28.82 14.85
N GLY A 158 15.86 29.41 14.14
CA GLY A 158 17.29 29.40 14.44
C GLY A 158 17.87 30.79 14.70
N GLU A 159 17.29 31.51 15.66
CA GLU A 159 17.96 32.54 16.49
C GLU A 159 17.69 32.24 17.97
#